data_AF-A0A7Y4XZL6-F1
#
_entry.id   AF-A0A7Y4XZL6-F1
#
_cell.length_a   1.000
_cell.length_b   1.000
_cell.length_c   1.000
_cell.angle_alpha   90.00
_cell.angle_beta   90.00
_cell.angle_gamma   90.00
#
_symmetry.space_group_name_H-M   'P 1'
#
loop_
_entity.id
_entity.type
_entity.pdbx_description
1 polymer ?
#
loop_
_entity_poly.entity_id
_entity_poly.type
_entity_poly.pdbx_seq_one_letter_code
_entity_poly.pdbx_strand_id
1 'polypeptide(L)'
;MKSDFNGNGSSDIMISSPWGLAILNLSSNTLLPSTIAPNGTRFGSWLLNTSDNNFGPNGDFDGDGKTEVLASSPWGIGVLKQSGNTFTSPVMAPNGTRFGDWLLNTADNQFGQVGDYDGDGKAEIWISSPWGIGILKLIGNTFTSLILSPNGARFGEWLLNTADNWFTSVGDFDGDGKTEILASSPWGIGVLKLAGYSGPRNQDDSLSYSLS
;
A
#
# COMPACT_ATOMS: atom_id res chain seq x y z
N MET A 1 -0.14 9.82 -6.77
CA MET A 1 -1.50 9.29 -6.52
C MET A 1 -2.42 10.40 -6.09
N LYS A 2 -3.66 10.33 -6.55
CA LYS A 2 -4.77 11.15 -6.07
C LYS A 2 -5.29 10.50 -4.78
N SER A 3 -5.32 11.23 -3.68
CA SER A 3 -6.01 10.78 -2.44
C SER A 3 -7.35 11.49 -2.38
N ASP A 4 -8.43 10.80 -2.05
CA ASP A 4 -9.77 11.35 -1.80
C ASP A 4 -10.25 10.80 -0.46
N PHE A 5 -9.96 11.50 0.63
CA PHE A 5 -10.22 11.00 1.97
C PHE A 5 -11.69 11.08 2.36
N ASN A 6 -12.45 11.96 1.68
CA ASN A 6 -13.84 12.23 2.00
C ASN A 6 -14.84 11.58 1.02
N GLY A 7 -14.37 11.08 -0.13
CA GLY A 7 -15.15 10.35 -1.12
C GLY A 7 -15.98 11.25 -2.04
N ASN A 8 -15.61 12.51 -2.23
CA ASN A 8 -16.34 13.45 -3.08
C ASN A 8 -15.86 13.48 -4.55
N GLY A 9 -14.94 12.58 -4.92
CA GLY A 9 -14.32 12.48 -6.23
C GLY A 9 -13.22 13.50 -6.49
N SER A 10 -12.88 14.36 -5.52
CA SER A 10 -11.83 15.39 -5.63
C SER A 10 -10.58 14.98 -4.85
N SER A 11 -9.42 15.47 -5.30
CA SER A 11 -8.18 15.20 -4.58
C SER A 11 -8.11 16.02 -3.30
N ASP A 12 -7.81 15.35 -2.20
CA ASP A 12 -7.47 15.91 -0.90
C ASP A 12 -5.95 15.84 -0.67
N ILE A 13 -5.45 16.61 0.30
CA ILE A 13 -4.03 16.71 0.62
C ILE A 13 -3.82 16.30 2.08
N MET A 14 -3.01 15.28 2.30
CA MET A 14 -2.49 14.96 3.63
C MET A 14 -1.17 15.70 3.87
N ILE A 15 -1.03 16.29 5.05
CA ILE A 15 0.18 16.99 5.50
C ILE A 15 0.66 16.34 6.78
N SER A 16 1.94 16.00 6.84
CA SER A 16 2.64 15.67 8.07
C SER A 16 3.65 16.76 8.42
N SER A 17 3.79 17.02 9.72
CA SER A 17 4.76 17.97 10.26
C SER A 17 5.31 17.46 11.59
N PRO A 18 6.36 18.08 12.16
CA PRO A 18 6.83 17.75 13.51
C PRO A 18 5.78 17.92 14.61
N TRP A 19 4.64 18.56 14.33
CA TRP A 19 3.57 18.82 15.30
C TRP A 19 2.38 17.87 15.17
N GLY A 20 2.27 17.12 14.08
CA GLY A 20 1.14 16.22 13.84
C GLY A 20 0.75 16.11 12.37
N LEU A 21 -0.50 15.68 12.14
CA LEU A 21 -1.09 15.43 10.84
C LEU A 21 -2.27 16.34 10.55
N ALA A 22 -2.50 16.63 9.27
CA ALA A 22 -3.72 17.25 8.80
C ALA A 22 -4.16 16.67 7.46
N ILE A 23 -5.47 16.73 7.19
CA ILE A 23 -6.03 16.59 5.83
C ILE A 23 -6.65 17.94 5.45
N LEU A 24 -6.31 18.43 4.25
CA LEU A 24 -6.90 19.59 3.63
C LEU A 24 -7.74 19.17 2.43
N ASN A 25 -8.96 19.69 2.35
CA ASN A 25 -9.87 19.43 1.24
C ASN A 25 -10.03 20.71 0.43
N LEU A 26 -10.12 20.58 -0.89
CA LEU A 26 -10.42 21.73 -1.75
C LEU A 26 -11.92 22.00 -1.77
N SER A 27 -12.33 23.18 -1.30
CA SER A 27 -13.71 23.65 -1.36
C SER A 27 -13.73 25.07 -1.92
N SER A 28 -14.45 25.27 -3.02
CA SER A 28 -14.62 26.59 -3.66
C SER A 28 -13.28 27.34 -3.87
N ASN A 29 -12.29 26.65 -4.45
CA ASN A 29 -10.92 27.15 -4.68
C ASN A 29 -10.10 27.48 -3.41
N THR A 30 -10.56 27.06 -2.23
CA THR A 30 -9.83 27.23 -0.96
C THR A 30 -9.53 25.87 -0.34
N LEU A 31 -8.31 25.69 0.16
CA LEU A 31 -7.96 24.51 0.96
C LEU A 31 -8.40 24.73 2.41
N LEU A 32 -9.28 23.87 2.90
CA LEU A 32 -9.79 23.91 4.27
C LEU A 32 -9.40 22.63 5.01
N PRO A 33 -8.94 22.71 6.27
CA PRO A 33 -8.66 21.52 7.05
C PRO A 33 -9.95 20.77 7.36
N SER A 34 -9.98 19.48 7.03
CA SER A 34 -11.05 18.56 7.42
C SER A 34 -10.67 17.72 8.64
N THR A 35 -9.37 17.47 8.82
CA THR A 35 -8.80 16.79 9.98
C THR A 35 -7.54 17.53 10.42
N ILE A 36 -7.38 17.75 11.73
CA ILE A 36 -6.14 18.23 12.35
C ILE A 36 -5.91 17.41 13.62
N ALA A 37 -4.77 16.74 13.70
CA ALA A 37 -4.41 15.89 14.82
C ALA A 37 -2.99 16.20 15.27
N PRO A 38 -2.77 16.81 16.45
CA PRO A 38 -1.44 16.98 16.99
C PRO A 38 -0.83 15.65 17.43
N ASN A 39 0.50 15.59 17.53
CA ASN A 39 1.20 14.46 18.14
C ASN A 39 0.64 14.15 19.54
N GLY A 40 0.52 12.86 19.85
CA GLY A 40 -0.16 12.36 21.05
C GLY A 40 -1.65 12.08 20.87
N THR A 41 -2.24 12.48 19.73
CA THR A 41 -3.62 12.09 19.40
C THR A 41 -3.72 10.59 19.17
N ARG A 42 -4.82 9.97 19.62
CA ARG A 42 -5.10 8.55 19.38
C ARG A 42 -6.10 8.35 18.23
N PHE A 43 -5.76 7.48 17.28
CA PHE A 43 -6.64 7.02 16.21
C PHE A 43 -7.05 5.58 16.51
N GLY A 44 -8.06 5.43 17.37
CA GLY A 44 -8.29 4.15 18.04
C GLY A 44 -7.11 3.81 18.97
N SER A 45 -6.46 2.68 18.72
CA SER A 45 -5.29 2.26 19.51
C SER A 45 -3.96 2.82 19.00
N TRP A 46 -3.91 3.34 17.77
CA TRP A 46 -2.71 3.96 17.21
C TRP A 46 -2.43 5.30 17.89
N LEU A 47 -1.21 5.51 18.37
CA LEU A 47 -0.77 6.78 18.96
C LEU A 47 0.01 7.56 17.90
N LEU A 48 -0.51 8.71 17.48
CA LEU A 48 0.16 9.55 16.51
C LEU A 48 1.46 10.10 17.08
N ASN A 49 2.58 9.78 16.43
CA ASN A 49 3.87 10.39 16.70
C ASN A 49 4.65 10.60 15.41
N THR A 50 4.62 11.80 14.83
CA THR A 50 5.32 12.08 13.56
C THR A 50 6.85 12.03 13.64
N SER A 51 7.44 11.83 14.82
CA SER A 51 8.89 11.64 14.95
C SER A 51 9.36 10.23 14.53
N ASP A 52 8.50 9.22 14.66
CA ASP A 52 8.82 7.82 14.35
C ASP A 52 7.75 7.11 13.51
N ASN A 53 6.64 7.78 13.21
CA ASN A 53 5.63 7.30 12.30
C ASN A 53 5.95 7.74 10.87
N ASN A 54 5.90 6.81 9.92
CA ASN A 54 5.85 7.11 8.49
C ASN A 54 4.42 6.92 7.99
N PHE A 55 3.97 7.81 7.10
CA PHE A 55 2.62 7.79 6.52
C PHE A 55 2.73 7.61 5.01
N GLY A 56 1.94 6.68 4.49
CA GLY A 56 1.99 6.23 3.12
C GLY A 56 2.45 4.77 3.01
N PRO A 57 2.08 4.09 1.91
CA PRO A 57 1.27 4.60 0.80
C PRO A 57 -0.22 4.81 1.16
N ASN A 58 -0.94 5.52 0.29
CA ASN A 58 -2.36 5.86 0.46
C ASN A 58 -3.20 5.17 -0.64
N GLY A 59 -4.30 4.52 -0.28
CA GLY A 59 -5.22 3.86 -1.22
C GLY A 59 -6.55 3.51 -0.58
N ASP A 60 -7.57 3.20 -1.40
CA ASP A 60 -8.86 2.67 -0.93
C ASP A 60 -8.72 1.18 -0.61
N PHE A 61 -8.23 0.86 0.58
CA PHE A 61 -7.88 -0.50 0.96
C PHE A 61 -9.12 -1.31 1.34
N ASP A 62 -10.19 -0.66 1.81
CA ASP A 62 -11.42 -1.36 2.21
C ASP A 62 -12.52 -1.37 1.15
N GLY A 63 -12.40 -0.57 0.09
CA GLY A 63 -13.28 -0.54 -1.08
C GLY A 63 -14.52 0.32 -0.89
N ASP A 64 -14.50 1.29 0.02
CA ASP A 64 -15.65 2.17 0.27
C ASP A 64 -15.64 3.48 -0.53
N GLY A 65 -14.67 3.63 -1.44
CA GLY A 65 -14.48 4.80 -2.29
C GLY A 65 -13.74 5.95 -1.60
N LYS A 66 -13.21 5.74 -0.39
CA LYS A 66 -12.37 6.72 0.31
C LYS A 66 -10.95 6.21 0.42
N THR A 67 -10.02 7.15 0.49
CA THR A 67 -8.60 6.82 0.66
C THR A 67 -8.28 6.59 2.13
N GLU A 68 -7.64 5.46 2.43
CA GLU A 68 -6.94 5.20 3.68
C GLU A 68 -5.44 5.46 3.54
N VAL A 69 -4.76 5.56 4.68
CA VAL A 69 -3.31 5.75 4.77
C VAL A 69 -2.70 4.59 5.54
N LEU A 70 -1.67 3.96 4.96
CA LEU A 70 -0.81 3.08 5.74
C LEU A 70 0.06 3.93 6.66
N ALA A 71 0.03 3.64 7.96
CA ALA A 71 0.97 4.17 8.94
C ALA A 71 1.92 3.06 9.36
N SER A 72 3.21 3.36 9.48
CA SER A 72 4.22 2.44 9.99
C SER A 72 5.07 3.11 11.07
N SER A 73 5.53 2.32 12.03
CA SER A 73 6.39 2.76 13.14
C SER A 73 7.34 1.61 13.55
N PRO A 74 8.28 1.84 14.48
CA PRO A 74 9.08 0.75 15.05
C PRO A 74 8.27 -0.35 15.74
N TRP A 75 7.02 -0.07 16.14
CA TRP A 75 6.12 -1.07 16.71
C TRP A 75 5.50 -2.00 15.66
N GLY A 76 5.16 -1.47 14.48
CA GLY A 76 4.43 -2.19 13.45
C GLY A 76 3.68 -1.24 12.51
N ILE A 77 2.55 -1.70 11.97
CA ILE A 77 1.73 -0.92 11.03
C ILE A 77 0.30 -0.74 11.51
N GLY A 78 -0.37 0.26 10.94
CA GLY A 78 -1.81 0.42 11.00
C GLY A 78 -2.36 1.00 9.70
N VAL A 79 -3.64 0.77 9.44
CA VAL A 79 -4.38 1.50 8.40
C VAL A 79 -5.13 2.62 9.09
N LEU A 80 -5.04 3.85 8.60
CA LEU A 80 -5.74 5.03 9.12
C LEU A 80 -6.83 5.45 8.14
N LYS A 81 -8.07 5.58 8.63
CA LYS A 81 -9.24 5.97 7.85
C LYS A 81 -9.86 7.24 8.41
N GLN A 82 -10.17 8.22 7.56
CA GLN A 82 -10.82 9.45 8.03
C GLN A 82 -12.25 9.15 8.50
N SER A 83 -12.59 9.62 9.70
CA SER A 83 -13.93 9.52 10.28
C SER A 83 -14.30 10.84 10.93
N GLY A 84 -15.11 11.63 10.22
CA GLY A 84 -15.41 13.00 10.63
C GLY A 84 -14.17 13.88 10.58
N ASN A 85 -13.82 14.48 11.72
CA ASN A 85 -12.67 15.38 11.85
C ASN A 85 -11.42 14.72 12.46
N THR A 86 -11.38 13.39 12.51
CA THR A 86 -10.28 12.59 13.05
C THR A 86 -10.04 11.35 12.18
N PHE A 87 -9.07 10.52 12.57
CA PHE A 87 -8.87 9.19 12.00
C PHE A 87 -9.32 8.09 12.97
N THR A 88 -9.75 6.97 12.42
CA THR A 88 -9.81 5.67 13.07
C THR A 88 -8.70 4.77 12.53
N SER A 89 -8.42 3.66 13.21
CA SER A 89 -7.49 2.65 12.71
C SER A 89 -8.17 1.28 12.64
N PRO A 90 -8.74 0.88 11.48
CA PRO A 90 -9.41 -0.41 11.33
C PRO A 90 -8.45 -1.61 11.43
N VAL A 91 -7.16 -1.40 11.17
CA VAL A 91 -6.12 -2.44 11.20
C VAL A 91 -4.96 -1.96 12.04
N MET A 92 -4.46 -2.83 12.92
CA MET A 92 -3.20 -2.64 13.62
C MET A 92 -2.49 -3.97 13.78
N ALA A 93 -1.21 -4.01 13.42
CA ALA A 93 -0.41 -5.22 13.47
C ALA A 93 1.01 -4.90 13.97
N PRO A 94 1.45 -5.48 15.09
CA PRO A 94 2.84 -5.35 15.53
C PRO A 94 3.79 -6.10 14.59
N ASN A 95 5.06 -5.72 14.62
CA ASN A 95 6.14 -6.51 14.04
C ASN A 95 6.09 -7.97 14.55
N GLY A 96 6.37 -8.92 13.65
CA GLY A 96 6.20 -10.35 13.89
C GLY A 96 4.81 -10.90 13.56
N THR A 97 3.84 -10.06 13.19
CA THR A 97 2.55 -10.52 12.65
C THR A 97 2.73 -11.14 11.28
N ARG A 98 1.98 -12.21 10.97
CA ARG A 98 1.96 -12.85 9.65
C ARG A 98 0.77 -12.40 8.82
N PHE A 99 1.03 -12.01 7.57
CA PHE A 99 0.02 -11.70 6.55
C PHE A 99 0.07 -12.76 5.45
N GLY A 100 -0.63 -13.87 5.67
CA GLY A 100 -0.32 -15.12 4.97
C GLY A 100 1.07 -15.62 5.38
N ASP A 101 1.96 -15.85 4.40
CA ASP A 101 3.34 -16.28 4.69
C ASP A 101 4.35 -15.12 4.80
N TRP A 102 3.92 -13.87 4.56
CA TRP A 102 4.77 -12.70 4.82
C TRP A 102 4.86 -12.41 6.33
N LEU A 103 6.09 -12.31 6.86
CA LEU A 103 6.34 -11.90 8.24
C LEU A 103 6.63 -10.40 8.29
N LEU A 104 5.76 -9.62 8.95
CA LEU A 104 5.92 -8.18 9.06
C LEU A 104 7.15 -7.82 9.89
N ASN A 105 8.02 -7.00 9.32
CA ASN A 105 9.13 -6.34 10.00
C ASN A 105 9.35 -4.93 9.43
N THR A 106 8.84 -3.90 10.09
CA THR A 106 8.97 -2.50 9.62
C THR A 106 10.41 -1.99 9.57
N ALA A 107 11.39 -2.72 10.14
CA ALA A 107 12.79 -2.36 10.06
C ALA A 107 13.42 -2.61 8.68
N ASP A 108 12.91 -3.60 7.92
CA ASP A 108 13.46 -3.98 6.61
C ASP A 108 12.40 -4.09 5.50
N ASN A 109 11.11 -4.04 5.85
CA ASN A 109 10.02 -4.03 4.92
C ASN A 109 9.85 -2.63 4.33
N GLN A 110 9.76 -2.55 3.00
CA GLN A 110 9.46 -1.34 2.26
C GLN A 110 8.06 -1.46 1.65
N PHE A 111 7.18 -0.53 2.02
CA PHE A 111 5.83 -0.44 1.46
C PHE A 111 5.87 0.46 0.23
N GLY A 112 5.58 -0.13 -0.92
CA GLY A 112 5.72 0.51 -2.22
C GLY A 112 4.41 1.08 -2.76
N GLN A 113 4.26 1.03 -4.08
CA GLN A 113 3.08 1.55 -4.76
C GLN A 113 1.84 0.71 -4.47
N VAL A 114 0.68 1.36 -4.46
CA VAL A 114 -0.62 0.73 -4.29
C VAL A 114 -1.41 0.77 -5.58
N GLY A 115 -2.29 -0.20 -5.76
CA GLY A 115 -3.20 -0.31 -6.90
C GLY A 115 -4.09 -1.53 -6.76
N ASP A 116 -5.09 -1.64 -7.62
CA ASP A 116 -5.99 -2.80 -7.67
C ASP A 116 -5.31 -3.90 -8.51
N TYR A 117 -4.48 -4.72 -7.86
CA TYR A 117 -3.65 -5.71 -8.57
C TYR A 117 -4.44 -6.97 -8.90
N ASP A 118 -5.50 -7.28 -8.14
CA ASP A 118 -6.34 -8.45 -8.40
C ASP A 118 -7.64 -8.16 -9.16
N GLY A 119 -8.03 -6.90 -9.29
CA GLY A 119 -9.14 -6.42 -10.10
C GLY A 119 -10.49 -6.42 -9.37
N ASP A 120 -10.51 -6.38 -8.03
CA ASP A 120 -11.75 -6.41 -7.24
C ASP A 120 -12.27 -5.03 -6.83
N GLY A 121 -11.59 -3.96 -7.26
CA GLY A 121 -11.92 -2.58 -6.96
C GLY A 121 -11.34 -2.05 -5.65
N LYS A 122 -10.54 -2.85 -4.92
CA LYS A 122 -9.79 -2.41 -3.74
C LYS A 122 -8.33 -2.21 -4.09
N ALA A 123 -7.66 -1.32 -3.38
CA ALA A 123 -6.22 -1.19 -3.49
C ALA A 123 -5.52 -2.26 -2.64
N GLU A 124 -4.50 -2.90 -3.21
CA GLU A 124 -3.50 -3.67 -2.48
C GLU A 124 -2.16 -2.94 -2.40
N ILE A 125 -1.30 -3.41 -1.50
CA ILE A 125 -0.02 -2.80 -1.18
C ILE A 125 1.11 -3.69 -1.70
N TRP A 126 1.95 -3.15 -2.59
CA TRP A 126 3.23 -3.76 -2.88
C TRP A 126 4.16 -3.69 -1.67
N ILE A 127 4.79 -4.80 -1.33
CA ILE A 127 5.76 -4.87 -0.24
C ILE A 127 7.04 -5.55 -0.71
N SER A 128 8.18 -5.09 -0.20
CA SER A 128 9.48 -5.72 -0.47
C SER A 128 10.36 -5.76 0.77
N SER A 129 11.33 -6.66 0.78
CA SER A 129 12.34 -6.83 1.83
C SER A 129 13.61 -7.45 1.24
N PRO A 130 14.69 -7.64 2.03
CA PRO A 130 15.85 -8.39 1.59
C PRO A 130 15.55 -9.85 1.21
N TRP A 131 14.42 -10.41 1.67
CA TRP A 131 13.98 -11.76 1.28
C TRP A 131 13.37 -11.79 -0.13
N GLY A 132 12.60 -10.78 -0.50
CA GLY A 132 11.84 -10.77 -1.75
C GLY A 132 10.72 -9.74 -1.77
N ILE A 133 9.65 -10.05 -2.49
CA ILE A 133 8.49 -9.17 -2.74
C ILE A 133 7.17 -9.85 -2.40
N GLY A 134 6.11 -9.06 -2.28
CA GLY A 134 4.74 -9.53 -2.22
C GLY A 134 3.71 -8.44 -2.49
N ILE A 135 2.44 -8.84 -2.57
CA ILE A 135 1.29 -7.93 -2.63
C ILE A 135 0.38 -8.26 -1.46
N LEU A 136 0.02 -7.26 -0.65
CA LEU A 136 -0.81 -7.40 0.54
C LEU A 136 -2.22 -6.82 0.31
N LYS A 137 -3.24 -7.63 0.55
CA LYS A 137 -4.65 -7.26 0.46
C LYS A 137 -5.29 -7.17 1.83
N LEU A 138 -6.07 -6.13 2.05
CA LEU A 138 -6.86 -5.99 3.27
C LEU A 138 -8.11 -6.88 3.20
N ILE A 139 -8.24 -7.81 4.15
CA ILE A 139 -9.41 -8.68 4.32
C ILE A 139 -9.90 -8.57 5.76
N GLY A 140 -11.07 -7.95 5.94
CA GLY A 140 -11.59 -7.62 7.27
C GLY A 140 -10.67 -6.63 7.97
N ASN A 141 -10.12 -7.01 9.12
CA ASN A 141 -9.24 -6.16 9.93
C ASN A 141 -7.77 -6.63 9.91
N THR A 142 -7.36 -7.38 8.88
CA THR A 142 -5.97 -7.84 8.71
C THR A 142 -5.58 -7.88 7.23
N PHE A 143 -4.28 -7.92 6.96
CA PHE A 143 -3.76 -8.20 5.63
C PHE A 143 -3.59 -9.70 5.37
N THR A 144 -3.70 -10.10 4.11
CA THR A 144 -3.23 -11.37 3.56
C THR A 144 -2.29 -11.09 2.38
N SER A 145 -1.33 -11.97 2.13
CA SER A 145 -0.56 -11.92 0.89
C SER A 145 -1.33 -12.57 -0.26
N LEU A 146 -1.32 -11.92 -1.42
CA LEU A 146 -1.81 -12.47 -2.69
C LEU A 146 -0.72 -13.23 -3.43
N ILE A 147 0.50 -12.69 -3.36
CA ILE A 147 1.69 -13.30 -3.95
C ILE A 147 2.89 -13.04 -3.05
N LEU A 148 3.82 -13.97 -3.09
CA LEU A 148 5.10 -13.92 -2.41
C LEU A 148 6.15 -14.48 -3.35
N SER A 149 7.27 -13.80 -3.51
CA SER A 149 8.35 -14.28 -4.36
C SER A 149 9.69 -13.93 -3.75
N PRO A 150 10.53 -14.94 -3.44
CA PRO A 150 11.87 -14.70 -2.91
C PRO A 150 12.80 -14.19 -4.01
N ASN A 151 13.85 -13.49 -3.62
CA ASN A 151 14.98 -13.21 -4.49
C ASN A 151 15.50 -14.50 -5.15
N GLY A 152 15.80 -14.43 -6.44
CA GLY A 152 16.15 -15.59 -7.28
C GLY A 152 14.97 -16.26 -7.99
N ALA A 153 13.71 -15.90 -7.66
CA ALA A 153 12.55 -16.30 -8.44
C ALA A 153 12.60 -15.75 -9.87
N ARG A 154 11.98 -16.45 -10.83
CA ARG A 154 11.91 -16.04 -12.23
C ARG A 154 10.46 -15.78 -12.66
N PHE A 155 10.25 -14.65 -13.34
CA PHE A 155 9.00 -14.30 -14.01
C PHE A 155 9.28 -14.26 -15.52
N GLY A 156 9.11 -15.41 -16.19
CA GLY A 156 9.68 -15.59 -17.54
C GLY A 156 11.19 -15.43 -17.52
N GLU A 157 11.71 -14.49 -18.33
CA GLU A 157 13.15 -14.18 -18.39
C GLU A 157 13.62 -13.25 -17.27
N TRP A 158 12.70 -12.60 -16.55
CA TRP A 158 13.04 -11.69 -15.46
C TRP A 158 13.53 -12.47 -14.24
N LEU A 159 14.74 -12.17 -13.75
CA LEU A 159 15.27 -12.68 -12.49
C LEU A 159 15.03 -11.64 -11.39
N LEU A 160 14.21 -12.00 -10.40
CA LEU A 160 13.92 -11.13 -9.27
C LEU A 160 15.16 -10.97 -8.37
N ASN A 161 15.56 -9.72 -8.14
CA ASN A 161 16.54 -9.37 -7.12
C ASN A 161 16.23 -7.97 -6.56
N THR A 162 15.68 -7.90 -5.35
CA THR A 162 15.34 -6.62 -4.70
C THR A 162 16.53 -5.71 -4.42
N ALA A 163 17.76 -6.21 -4.54
CA ALA A 163 18.97 -5.39 -4.39
C ALA A 163 19.30 -4.53 -5.63
N ASP A 164 18.84 -4.92 -6.82
CA ASP A 164 19.13 -4.20 -8.08
C ASP A 164 17.89 -3.98 -8.96
N ASN A 165 16.73 -4.47 -8.55
CA ASN A 165 15.46 -4.21 -9.22
C ASN A 165 14.80 -2.95 -8.62
N TRP A 166 14.28 -2.07 -9.48
CA TRP A 166 13.48 -0.92 -9.10
C TRP A 166 12.04 -1.08 -9.60
N PHE A 167 11.09 -0.96 -8.67
CA PHE A 167 9.64 -1.00 -8.92
C PHE A 167 9.09 0.42 -8.77
N THR A 168 8.93 1.13 -9.89
CA THR A 168 8.88 2.60 -9.87
C THR A 168 7.51 3.19 -10.14
N SER A 169 6.68 2.48 -10.90
CA SER A 169 5.38 2.99 -11.34
C SER A 169 4.40 1.85 -11.50
N VAL A 170 3.13 2.15 -11.31
CA VAL A 170 2.03 1.19 -11.42
C VAL A 170 0.89 1.80 -12.23
N GLY A 171 0.15 0.94 -12.91
CA GLY A 171 -1.02 1.32 -13.70
C GLY A 171 -1.55 0.14 -14.51
N ASP A 172 -2.78 0.27 -15.00
CA ASP A 172 -3.38 -0.66 -15.96
C ASP A 172 -2.82 -0.36 -17.36
N PHE A 173 -1.76 -1.05 -17.73
CA PHE A 173 -1.04 -0.85 -18.98
C PHE A 173 -1.63 -1.66 -20.14
N ASP A 174 -2.34 -2.75 -19.85
CA ASP A 174 -2.96 -3.61 -20.88
C ASP A 174 -4.48 -3.45 -21.02
N GLY A 175 -5.11 -2.70 -20.12
CA GLY A 175 -6.52 -2.29 -20.19
C GLY A 175 -7.50 -3.35 -19.68
N ASP A 176 -7.04 -4.35 -18.91
CA ASP A 176 -7.91 -5.41 -18.38
C ASP A 176 -8.54 -5.07 -17.01
N GLY A 177 -8.23 -3.90 -16.46
CA GLY A 177 -8.74 -3.42 -15.19
C GLY A 177 -7.91 -3.85 -13.98
N LYS A 178 -6.79 -4.55 -14.17
CA LYS A 178 -5.82 -4.83 -13.10
C LYS A 178 -4.65 -3.87 -13.17
N THR A 179 -3.99 -3.67 -12.04
CA THR A 179 -2.80 -2.85 -11.94
C THR A 179 -1.57 -3.70 -12.23
N GLU A 180 -0.72 -3.22 -13.13
CA GLU A 180 0.61 -3.77 -13.37
C GLU A 180 1.71 -2.89 -12.77
N ILE A 181 2.91 -3.47 -12.66
CA ILE A 181 4.10 -2.83 -12.11
C ILE A 181 5.15 -2.69 -13.20
N LEU A 182 5.62 -1.46 -13.43
CA LEU A 182 6.82 -1.21 -14.20
C LEU A 182 8.07 -1.50 -13.35
N ALA A 183 8.80 -2.54 -13.74
CA ALA A 183 10.04 -2.96 -13.12
C ALA A 183 11.23 -2.64 -14.04
N SER A 184 12.33 -2.18 -13.44
CA SER A 184 13.60 -1.98 -14.14
C SER A 184 14.74 -2.64 -13.36
N SER A 185 15.76 -3.10 -14.08
CA SER A 185 16.97 -3.71 -13.54
C SER A 185 18.16 -3.29 -14.40
N PRO A 186 19.41 -3.64 -14.03
CA PRO A 186 20.57 -3.41 -14.88
C PRO A 186 20.48 -4.07 -16.27
N TRP A 187 19.57 -5.02 -16.45
CA TRP A 187 19.45 -5.85 -17.65
C TRP A 187 18.24 -5.49 -18.53
N GLY A 188 17.37 -4.58 -18.09
CA GLY A 188 16.23 -4.15 -18.87
C GLY A 188 15.06 -3.61 -18.06
N ILE A 189 13.96 -3.40 -18.76
CA ILE A 189 12.67 -2.98 -18.23
C ILE A 189 11.61 -4.03 -18.56
N GLY A 190 10.59 -4.15 -17.71
CA GLY A 190 9.49 -5.06 -17.94
C GLY A 190 8.25 -4.65 -17.16
N VAL A 191 7.11 -5.22 -17.56
CA VAL A 191 5.85 -5.05 -16.87
C VAL A 191 5.53 -6.36 -16.17
N LEU A 192 5.30 -6.28 -14.84
CA LEU A 192 4.90 -7.41 -14.00
C LEU A 192 3.42 -7.30 -13.68
N LYS A 193 2.68 -8.39 -13.89
CA LYS A 193 1.23 -8.47 -13.65
C LYS A 193 0.91 -9.63 -12.73
N LEU A 194 0.03 -9.44 -11.75
CA LEU A 194 -0.49 -10.53 -10.93
C LEU A 194 -1.38 -11.44 -11.79
N ALA A 195 -0.94 -12.67 -12.02
CA ALA A 195 -1.65 -13.71 -12.74
C ALA A 195 -2.22 -14.76 -11.77
N GLY A 196 -3.37 -15.33 -12.12
CA GLY A 196 -3.93 -16.51 -11.46
C GLY A 196 -4.80 -16.28 -10.22
N TYR A 197 -4.79 -15.06 -9.64
CA TYR A 197 -5.50 -14.83 -8.37
C TYR A 197 -7.00 -15.09 -8.47
N SER A 198 -7.43 -16.19 -7.83
CA SER A 198 -8.82 -16.66 -7.76
C SER A 198 -9.36 -16.73 -6.34
N GLY A 199 -8.65 -16.13 -5.37
CA GLY A 199 -8.98 -16.13 -3.95
C GLY A 199 -7.88 -16.78 -3.08
N PRO A 200 -8.03 -16.75 -1.74
CA PRO A 200 -6.99 -17.20 -0.83
C PRO A 200 -6.87 -18.74 -0.84
N ARG A 201 -5.81 -19.22 -1.50
CA ARG A 201 -5.38 -20.61 -1.80
C ARG A 201 -5.80 -21.12 -3.18
N ASN A 202 -4.94 -20.85 -4.17
CA ASN A 202 -4.50 -21.86 -5.14
C ASN A 202 -2.99 -21.69 -5.35
N GLN A 203 -2.26 -22.79 -5.54
CA GLN A 203 -0.79 -22.80 -5.62
C GLN A 203 -0.23 -22.23 -6.95
N ASP A 204 -1.05 -21.50 -7.70
CA ASP A 204 -0.76 -21.08 -9.09
C ASP A 204 -0.77 -19.55 -9.29
N ASP A 205 -0.87 -18.78 -8.21
CA ASP A 205 -0.74 -17.32 -8.28
C ASP A 205 0.72 -16.97 -8.58
N SER A 206 0.97 -16.21 -9.63
CA SER A 206 2.32 -15.87 -10.09
C SER A 206 2.37 -14.46 -10.69
N LEU A 207 3.54 -13.84 -10.70
CA LEU A 207 3.73 -12.65 -11.53
C LEU A 207 4.05 -13.10 -12.95
N SER A 208 3.24 -12.66 -13.89
CA SER A 208 3.50 -12.80 -15.33
C SER A 208 4.27 -11.60 -15.85
N TYR A 209 5.01 -11.82 -16.94
CA TYR A 209 5.97 -10.88 -17.51
C TYR A 209 5.65 -10.62 -18.98
N SER A 210 5.61 -9.36 -19.39
CA SER A 210 5.55 -8.95 -20.78
C SER A 210 6.65 -7.94 -21.12
N LEU A 211 7.27 -8.12 -22.28
CA LEU A 211 8.16 -7.15 -22.92
C LEU A 211 7.35 -6.33 -23.92
N SER A 212 7.52 -5.01 -23.89
CA SER A 212 7.20 -4.12 -25.01
C SER A 212 8.38 -3.98 -25.95
#